data_AF-A0A7X7PTF4-F1
#
_entry.id   AF-A0A7X7PTF4-F1
#
_cell.length_a   1.000
_cell.length_b   1.000
_cell.length_c   1.000
_cell.angle_alpha   90.00
_cell.angle_beta   90.00
_cell.angle_gamma   90.00
#
_symmetry.space_group_name_H-M   'P 1'
#
loop_
_entity.id
_entity.type
_entity.pdbx_description
1 polymer ?
#
loop_
_entity_poly.entity_id
_entity_poly.type
_entity_poly.pdbx_seq_one_letter_code
_entity_poly.pdbx_strand_id
1 'polypeptide(L)'
;MERARMAVMGAAIWCGMVCANAAAATTSTIYRCIDRDVVTYSDRPCGSAASEYEPNEARISILEVAPPSATKVRRPKPKRVAADAVSIAAAQAKRAETCGKVERSLRDIRSKMRAGYDAKEGERLRERQRKLSAQHRELRC
;
A
#
# COMPACT_ATOMS: atom_id res chain seq x y z
N MET A 1 7.99 -62.33 -15.13
CA MET A 1 7.59 -62.97 -13.86
C MET A 1 7.35 -61.83 -12.87
N GLU A 2 6.11 -61.35 -12.73
CA GLU A 2 5.13 -61.84 -11.72
C GLU A 2 5.60 -61.47 -10.30
N ARG A 3 4.90 -60.73 -9.41
CA ARG A 3 3.49 -60.44 -9.14
C ARG A 3 3.47 -59.17 -8.26
N ALA A 4 2.66 -58.15 -8.52
CA ALA A 4 1.26 -57.97 -8.09
C ALA A 4 1.06 -57.84 -6.55
N ARG A 5 0.31 -56.78 -6.18
CA ARG A 5 -0.51 -56.51 -4.97
C ARG A 5 -0.16 -55.13 -4.38
N MET A 6 -1.08 -54.23 -4.05
CA MET A 6 -2.53 -54.25 -3.98
C MET A 6 -3.01 -52.80 -3.87
N ALA A 7 -4.11 -52.48 -4.56
CA ALA A 7 -4.85 -51.25 -4.36
C ALA A 7 -5.41 -51.19 -2.93
N VAL A 8 -5.35 -50.02 -2.31
CA VAL A 8 -6.25 -49.65 -1.22
C VAL A 8 -6.96 -48.37 -1.64
N MET A 9 -8.17 -48.55 -2.16
CA MET A 9 -9.24 -47.56 -2.08
C MET A 9 -9.51 -47.28 -0.60
N GLY A 10 -9.62 -46.01 -0.21
CA GLY A 10 -9.93 -45.69 1.18
C GLY A 10 -10.20 -44.21 1.44
N ALA A 11 -11.46 -43.85 1.30
CA ALA A 11 -12.15 -42.75 1.99
C ALA A 11 -11.67 -41.31 1.73
N ALA A 12 -12.44 -40.64 0.87
CA ALA A 12 -12.69 -39.22 0.97
C ALA A 12 -13.25 -38.89 2.37
N ILE A 13 -12.42 -38.33 3.24
CA ILE A 13 -12.86 -37.70 4.48
C ILE A 13 -12.85 -36.20 4.22
N TRP A 14 -13.99 -35.70 3.73
CA TRP A 14 -14.42 -34.33 3.95
C TRP A 14 -14.56 -34.12 5.45
N CYS A 15 -13.51 -33.64 6.09
CA CYS A 15 -13.65 -32.92 7.34
C CYS A 15 -13.34 -31.46 7.03
N GLY A 16 -14.40 -30.71 6.75
CA GLY A 16 -14.40 -29.26 6.86
C GLY A 16 -14.12 -28.90 8.30
N MET A 17 -12.85 -28.92 8.68
CA MET A 17 -12.40 -28.45 9.97
C MET A 17 -12.19 -26.96 9.83
N VAL A 18 -13.28 -26.23 10.12
CA VAL A 18 -13.28 -24.82 10.45
C VAL A 18 -12.11 -24.57 11.41
N CYS A 19 -10.99 -24.07 10.89
CA CYS A 19 -9.94 -23.49 11.70
C CYS A 19 -10.52 -22.22 12.31
N ALA A 20 -11.22 -22.37 13.43
CA ALA A 20 -11.42 -21.31 14.37
C ALA A 20 -10.02 -20.82 14.77
N ASN A 21 -9.58 -19.73 14.15
CA ASN A 21 -8.45 -18.94 14.61
C ASN A 21 -8.84 -18.35 15.97
N ALA A 22 -8.77 -19.17 17.01
CA ALA A 22 -8.51 -18.68 18.35
C ALA A 22 -7.10 -18.08 18.27
N ALA A 23 -7.03 -16.79 17.99
CA ALA A 23 -5.82 -16.02 18.22
C ALA A 23 -5.53 -16.14 19.72
N ALA A 24 -4.69 -17.11 20.08
CA ALA A 24 -4.07 -17.12 21.39
C ALA A 24 -3.40 -15.76 21.52
N ALA A 25 -3.86 -14.95 22.47
CA ALA A 25 -3.15 -13.76 22.87
C ALA A 25 -1.80 -14.23 23.42
N THR A 26 -0.80 -14.32 22.54
CA THR A 26 0.57 -14.64 22.92
C THR A 26 1.07 -13.43 23.69
N THR A 27 1.08 -13.53 25.01
CA THR A 27 1.85 -12.64 25.88
C THR A 27 3.31 -12.79 25.49
N SER A 28 3.81 -11.86 24.67
CA SER A 28 5.21 -11.84 24.27
C SER A 28 6.04 -11.30 25.42
N THR A 29 6.91 -12.14 26.00
CA THR A 29 7.91 -11.70 26.96
C THR A 29 8.90 -10.77 26.26
N ILE A 30 8.99 -9.52 26.75
CA ILE A 30 9.93 -8.53 26.23
C ILE A 30 11.20 -8.59 27.09
N TYR A 31 12.37 -8.66 26.46
CA TYR A 31 13.66 -8.61 27.15
C TYR A 31 14.29 -7.24 26.97
N ARG A 32 14.83 -6.70 28.06
CA ARG A 32 15.68 -5.51 28.07
C ARG A 32 17.15 -5.92 28.00
N CYS A 33 17.85 -5.35 27.05
CA CYS A 33 19.25 -5.62 26.73
C CYS A 33 20.06 -4.33 26.87
N ILE A 34 21.22 -4.41 27.52
CA ILE A 34 22.15 -3.28 27.64
C ILE A 34 23.45 -3.68 26.95
N ASP A 35 23.78 -3.03 25.84
CA ASP A 35 25.06 -3.18 25.16
C ASP A 35 25.72 -1.81 25.01
N ARG A 36 26.95 -1.65 25.53
CA ARG A 36 27.70 -0.39 25.50
C ARG A 36 26.87 0.84 25.92
N ASP A 37 26.13 0.71 27.02
CA ASP A 37 25.20 1.72 27.57
C ASP A 37 23.97 2.05 26.70
N VAL A 38 23.74 1.32 25.61
CA VAL A 38 22.53 1.45 24.79
C VAL A 38 21.50 0.42 25.23
N VAL A 39 20.31 0.90 25.63
CA VAL A 39 19.18 0.05 26.00
C VAL A 39 18.39 -0.32 24.74
N THR A 40 18.28 -1.61 24.46
CA THR A 40 17.48 -2.17 23.36
C THR A 40 16.44 -3.14 23.93
N TYR A 41 15.23 -3.15 23.36
CA TYR A 41 14.18 -4.11 23.71
C TYR A 41 14.01 -5.13 22.58
N SER A 42 13.87 -6.41 22.95
CA SER A 42 13.83 -7.52 22.00
C SER A 42 12.88 -8.62 22.46
N ASP A 43 12.20 -9.26 21.52
CA ASP A 43 11.31 -10.41 21.76
C ASP A 43 12.09 -11.73 21.95
N ARG A 44 13.44 -11.69 21.85
CA ARG A 44 14.35 -12.81 22.10
C ARG A 44 15.46 -12.40 23.07
N PRO A 45 15.97 -13.32 23.91
CA PRO A 45 17.09 -13.04 24.79
C PRO A 45 18.34 -12.70 23.97
N CYS A 46 18.95 -11.55 24.28
CA CYS A 46 20.13 -11.01 23.59
C CYS A 46 21.48 -11.55 24.13
N GLY A 47 21.45 -12.49 25.09
CA GLY A 47 22.63 -13.04 25.73
C GLY A 47 22.44 -13.22 27.23
N SER A 48 23.53 -13.46 27.96
CA SER A 48 23.52 -13.71 29.41
C SER A 48 23.13 -12.49 30.27
N ALA A 49 23.15 -11.28 29.69
CA ALA A 49 22.75 -10.03 30.34
C ALA A 49 21.30 -9.63 30.02
N ALA A 50 20.50 -10.51 29.41
CA ALA A 50 19.09 -10.23 29.14
C ALA A 50 18.29 -10.26 30.45
N SER A 51 17.61 -9.16 30.76
CA SER A 51 16.64 -9.09 31.85
C SER A 51 15.23 -9.03 31.29
N GLU A 52 14.30 -9.78 31.86
CA GLU A 52 12.87 -9.65 31.51
C GLU A 52 12.38 -8.24 31.84
N TYR A 53 11.59 -7.68 30.94
CA TYR A 53 11.01 -6.36 31.07
C TYR A 53 9.49 -6.46 31.13
N GLU A 54 8.94 -6.00 32.26
CA GLU A 54 7.51 -5.89 32.47
C GLU A 54 7.10 -4.40 32.36
N PRO A 55 6.29 -4.02 31.36
CA PRO A 55 5.77 -2.67 31.25
C PRO A 55 4.92 -2.31 32.47
N ASN A 56 5.22 -1.18 33.11
CA ASN A 56 4.36 -0.69 34.19
C ASN A 56 3.12 -0.01 33.61
N GLU A 57 2.00 -0.74 33.57
CA GLU A 57 0.72 -0.29 33.03
C GLU A 57 0.18 0.96 33.73
N ALA A 58 0.49 1.19 35.02
CA ALA A 58 0.05 2.37 35.76
C ALA A 58 0.66 3.69 35.23
N ARG A 59 1.74 3.61 34.43
CA ARG A 59 2.35 4.77 33.77
C ARG A 59 1.89 4.97 32.32
N ILE A 60 1.08 4.05 31.78
CA ILE A 60 0.61 4.08 30.40
C ILE A 60 -0.79 4.69 30.38
N SER A 61 -0.92 5.88 29.79
CA SER A 61 -2.23 6.47 29.52
C SER A 61 -2.75 5.93 28.19
N ILE A 62 -3.75 5.05 28.24
CA ILE A 62 -4.45 4.58 27.05
C ILE A 62 -5.58 5.57 26.76
N LEU A 63 -5.51 6.26 25.62
CA LEU A 63 -6.62 7.07 25.14
C LEU A 63 -7.66 6.16 24.49
N GLU A 64 -8.71 5.81 25.23
CA GLU A 64 -9.85 5.11 24.68
C GLU A 64 -10.68 6.07 23.82
N VAL A 65 -10.59 5.92 22.50
CA VAL A 65 -11.45 6.64 21.58
C VAL A 65 -12.79 5.91 21.53
N ALA A 66 -13.85 6.59 21.99
CA ALA A 66 -15.20 6.06 21.91
C ALA A 66 -15.52 5.62 20.46
N PRO A 67 -16.12 4.43 20.26
CA PRO A 67 -16.49 4.00 18.91
C PRO A 67 -17.43 5.04 18.30
N PRO A 68 -17.27 5.40 17.02
CA PRO A 68 -18.09 6.43 16.40
C PRO A 68 -19.55 6.00 16.44
N SER A 69 -20.34 6.63 17.30
CA SER A 69 -21.79 6.50 17.29
C SER A 69 -22.30 7.14 16.02
N ALA A 70 -22.77 6.31 15.09
CA ALA A 70 -23.32 6.76 13.82
C ALA A 70 -24.69 7.41 14.04
N THR A 71 -24.71 8.66 14.48
CA THR A 71 -25.90 9.50 14.38
C THR A 71 -26.23 9.61 12.89
N LYS A 72 -27.40 9.11 12.47
CA LYS A 72 -27.89 9.24 11.09
C LYS A 72 -28.11 10.72 10.78
N VAL A 73 -27.05 11.39 10.31
CA VAL A 73 -27.14 12.74 9.76
C VAL A 73 -27.94 12.65 8.47
N ARG A 74 -29.19 13.12 8.51
CA ARG A 74 -30.03 13.26 7.32
C ARG A 74 -29.40 14.31 6.42
N ARG A 75 -28.63 13.85 5.43
CA ARG A 75 -28.01 14.72 4.43
C ARG A 75 -29.11 15.43 3.64
N PRO A 76 -29.06 16.77 3.48
CA PRO A 76 -29.97 17.45 2.57
C PRO A 76 -29.76 16.91 1.16
N LYS A 77 -30.86 16.64 0.46
CA LYS A 77 -30.83 16.17 -0.93
C LYS A 77 -30.23 17.29 -1.79
N PRO A 78 -29.13 17.05 -2.53
CA PRO A 78 -28.54 18.10 -3.36
C PRO A 78 -29.58 18.54 -4.40
N LYS A 79 -29.90 19.84 -4.41
CA LYS A 79 -30.72 20.46 -5.45
C LYS A 79 -29.89 20.37 -6.74
N ARG A 80 -30.29 19.49 -7.66
CA ARG A 80 -29.62 19.35 -8.97
C ARG A 80 -29.80 20.67 -9.70
N VAL A 81 -28.77 21.51 -9.68
CA VAL A 81 -28.67 22.62 -10.62
C VAL A 81 -28.35 21.95 -11.95
N ALA A 82 -29.29 22.00 -12.89
CA ALA A 82 -29.07 21.56 -14.26
C ALA A 82 -28.15 22.59 -14.95
N ALA A 83 -26.90 22.68 -14.51
CA ALA A 83 -25.87 23.40 -15.23
C ALA A 83 -25.31 22.42 -16.28
N ASP A 84 -25.67 22.69 -17.54
CA ASP A 84 -25.24 22.06 -18.79
C ASP A 84 -24.24 20.91 -18.67
N ALA A 85 -24.75 19.69 -18.49
CA ALA A 85 -23.96 18.46 -18.49
C ALA A 85 -23.11 18.31 -19.77
N VAL A 86 -23.58 18.89 -20.89
CA VAL A 86 -22.86 18.94 -22.17
C VAL A 86 -21.58 19.78 -22.07
N SER A 87 -21.62 20.91 -21.37
CA SER A 87 -20.45 21.79 -21.20
C SER A 87 -19.37 21.15 -20.33
N ILE A 88 -19.77 20.43 -19.28
CA ILE A 88 -18.88 19.71 -18.39
C ILE A 88 -18.22 18.53 -19.13
N ALA A 89 -19.00 17.75 -19.88
CA ALA A 89 -18.47 16.64 -20.68
C ALA A 89 -17.48 17.12 -21.74
N ALA A 90 -17.78 18.22 -22.43
CA ALA A 90 -16.87 18.82 -23.42
C ALA A 90 -15.56 19.32 -22.77
N ALA A 91 -15.63 19.91 -21.58
CA ALA A 91 -14.44 20.34 -20.84
C ALA A 91 -13.57 19.15 -20.39
N GLN A 92 -14.19 18.05 -19.94
CA GLN A 92 -13.49 16.82 -19.58
C GLN A 92 -12.82 16.17 -20.78
N ALA A 93 -13.50 16.11 -21.94
CA ALA A 93 -12.95 15.56 -23.17
C ALA A 93 -11.70 16.34 -23.64
N LYS A 94 -11.76 17.67 -23.61
CA LYS A 94 -10.60 18.52 -23.93
C LYS A 94 -9.42 18.29 -22.99
N ARG A 95 -9.69 18.11 -21.69
CA ARG A 95 -8.65 17.81 -20.70
C ARG A 95 -8.01 16.45 -20.97
N ALA A 96 -8.82 15.42 -21.23
CA ALA A 96 -8.34 14.08 -21.56
C ALA A 96 -7.47 14.09 -22.83
N GLU A 97 -7.88 14.83 -23.87
CA GLU A 97 -7.08 15.00 -25.09
C GLU A 97 -5.73 15.65 -24.80
N THR A 98 -5.73 16.69 -23.95
CA THR A 98 -4.51 17.41 -23.56
C THR A 98 -3.57 16.51 -22.76
N CYS A 99 -4.08 15.76 -21.76
CA CYS A 99 -3.31 14.75 -21.05
C CYS A 99 -2.68 13.74 -22.01
N GLY A 100 -3.49 13.19 -22.94
CA GLY A 100 -3.01 12.21 -23.92
C GLY A 100 -1.94 12.75 -24.87
N LYS A 101 -1.92 14.05 -25.18
CA LYS A 101 -0.83 14.69 -25.95
C LYS A 101 0.47 14.77 -25.15
N VAL A 102 0.39 15.17 -23.88
CA VAL A 102 1.56 15.27 -22.99
C VAL A 102 2.16 13.89 -22.74
N GLU A 103 1.34 12.89 -22.46
CA GLU A 103 1.78 11.51 -22.25
C GLU A 103 2.48 10.91 -23.47
N ARG A 104 1.92 11.10 -24.67
CA ARG A 104 2.56 10.67 -25.92
C ARG A 104 3.92 11.33 -26.09
N SER A 105 4.01 12.63 -25.87
CA SER A 105 5.27 13.38 -25.97
C SER A 105 6.33 12.88 -24.97
N LEU A 106 5.92 12.56 -23.73
CA LEU A 106 6.81 11.97 -22.73
C LEU A 106 7.28 10.57 -23.14
N ARG A 107 6.41 9.77 -23.72
CA ARG A 107 6.75 8.43 -24.24
C ARG A 107 7.77 8.52 -25.37
N ASP A 108 7.58 9.43 -26.31
CA ASP A 108 8.49 9.64 -27.44
C ASP A 108 9.87 10.08 -26.99
N ILE A 109 9.95 11.02 -26.03
CA ILE A 109 11.22 11.45 -25.45
C ILE A 109 11.92 10.28 -24.76
N ARG A 110 11.21 9.49 -23.94
CA ARG A 110 11.78 8.30 -23.30
C ARG A 110 12.27 7.27 -24.32
N SER A 111 11.55 7.11 -25.42
CA SER A 111 11.95 6.23 -26.52
C SER A 111 13.25 6.70 -27.17
N LYS A 112 13.34 7.99 -27.51
CA LYS A 112 14.58 8.60 -28.03
C LYS A 112 15.74 8.49 -27.04
N MET A 113 15.47 8.68 -25.76
CA MET A 113 16.49 8.52 -24.73
C MET A 113 17.06 7.09 -24.65
N ARG A 114 16.25 6.07 -24.96
CA ARG A 114 16.69 4.67 -25.02
C ARG A 114 17.39 4.30 -26.32
N ALA A 115 17.00 4.92 -27.44
CA ALA A 115 17.63 4.70 -28.74
C ALA A 115 19.08 5.22 -28.80
N GLY A 116 19.46 6.08 -27.86
CA GLY A 116 20.74 6.77 -27.86
C GLY A 116 20.64 8.14 -28.54
N TYR A 117 21.44 9.08 -28.06
CA TYR A 117 21.44 10.47 -28.52
C TYR A 117 22.83 11.07 -28.34
N ASP A 118 23.13 12.14 -29.09
CA ASP A 118 24.36 12.91 -28.89
C ASP A 118 24.27 13.78 -27.61
N ALA A 119 25.41 14.20 -27.05
CA ALA A 119 25.43 14.92 -25.78
C ALA A 119 24.61 16.23 -25.80
N LYS A 120 24.54 16.92 -26.93
CA LYS A 120 23.83 18.21 -27.08
C LYS A 120 22.32 18.01 -27.20
N GLU A 121 21.90 16.96 -27.88
CA GLU A 121 20.52 16.51 -27.97
C GLU A 121 20.02 15.96 -26.63
N GLY A 122 20.89 15.29 -25.87
CA GLY A 122 20.59 14.79 -24.53
C GLY A 122 20.13 15.87 -23.56
N GLU A 123 20.83 17.01 -23.51
CA GLU A 123 20.42 18.12 -22.64
C GLU A 123 19.08 18.70 -23.05
N ARG A 124 18.83 18.84 -24.36
CA ARG A 124 17.54 19.30 -24.89
C ARG A 124 16.40 18.35 -24.55
N LEU A 125 16.63 17.04 -24.68
CA LEU A 125 15.65 16.00 -24.37
C LEU A 125 15.32 16.00 -22.87
N ARG A 126 16.32 16.11 -22.00
CA ARG A 126 16.15 16.20 -20.54
C ARG A 126 15.39 17.46 -20.13
N GLU A 127 15.72 18.61 -20.71
CA GLU A 127 15.00 19.86 -20.45
C GLU A 127 13.53 19.74 -20.87
N ARG A 128 13.28 19.19 -22.06
CA ARG A 128 11.92 19.00 -22.58
C ARG A 128 11.13 17.99 -21.73
N GLN A 129 11.79 16.93 -21.26
CA GLN A 129 11.20 15.96 -20.33
C GLN A 129 10.78 16.63 -19.02
N ARG A 130 11.66 17.46 -18.44
CA ARG A 130 11.35 18.20 -17.20
C ARG A 130 10.11 19.08 -17.39
N LYS A 131 10.06 19.88 -18.46
CA LYS A 131 8.93 20.75 -18.79
C LYS A 131 7.61 19.98 -18.93
N LEU A 132 7.60 18.92 -19.74
CA LEU A 132 6.39 18.11 -19.94
C LEU A 132 5.96 17.37 -18.68
N SER A 133 6.90 16.92 -17.85
CA SER A 133 6.58 16.25 -16.58
C SER A 133 6.00 17.21 -15.54
N ALA A 134 6.45 18.47 -15.53
CA ALA A 134 5.85 19.52 -14.71
C ALA A 134 4.42 19.83 -15.19
N GLN A 135 4.24 19.98 -16.51
CA GLN A 135 2.93 20.23 -17.11
C GLN A 135 1.94 19.09 -16.85
N HIS A 136 2.40 17.84 -16.90
CA HIS A 136 1.59 16.67 -16.58
C HIS A 136 1.04 16.76 -15.14
N ARG A 137 1.91 17.06 -14.17
CA ARG A 137 1.53 17.23 -12.76
C ARG A 137 0.56 18.40 -12.55
N GLU A 138 0.79 19.51 -13.22
CA GLU A 138 -0.08 20.69 -13.15
C GLU A 138 -1.49 20.38 -13.68
N LEU A 139 -1.58 19.67 -14.81
CA LEU A 139 -2.84 19.22 -15.39
C LEU A 139 -3.51 18.09 -14.58
N ARG A 140 -2.85 17.57 -13.54
CA ARG A 140 -3.24 16.39 -12.74
C ARG A 140 -3.70 15.23 -13.62
N CYS A 141 -2.93 15.02 -14.68
CA CYS A 141 -2.72 13.72 -15.26
C CYS A 141 -1.56 13.10 -14.41
#